data_AF-A0A960FZI0-F1
#
_entry.id   AF-A0A960FZI0-F1
#
_cell.length_a   1.000
_cell.length_b   1.000
_cell.length_c   1.000
_cell.angle_alpha   90.00
_cell.angle_beta   90.00
_cell.angle_gamma   90.00
#
_symmetry.space_group_name_H-M   'P 1'
#
loop_
_entity.id
_entity.type
_entity.pdbx_description
1 polymer ?
#
loop_
_entity_poly.entity_id
_entity_poly.type
_entity_poly.pdbx_seq_one_letter_code
_entity_poly.pdbx_strand_id
1 'polypeptide(L)' 'AILKPRGVIVVIEAEHLCMTMRGTRKPGSTTTTSAVRGQLRDSATRAEAMALILGR' A
#
# COMPACT_ATOMS: atom_id res chain seq x y z
N ALA A 1 19.23 -8.92 -7.36
CA ALA A 1 18.41 -8.33 -6.27
C ALA A 1 19.34 -7.58 -5.33
N ILE A 2 19.08 -6.30 -5.05
CA ILE A 2 19.98 -5.43 -4.26
C ILE A 2 19.98 -5.83 -2.77
N LEU A 3 18.86 -6.35 -2.26
CA LEU A 3 18.73 -6.85 -0.90
C LEU A 3 18.33 -8.34 -0.90
N LYS A 4 18.65 -9.05 0.19
CA LYS A 4 18.24 -10.43 0.47
C LYS A 4 17.42 -10.53 1.77
N PRO A 5 16.28 -9.84 1.88
CA PRO A 5 15.50 -9.84 3.11
C PRO A 5 14.68 -11.12 3.26
N ARG A 6 14.28 -11.42 4.50
CA ARG A 6 13.34 -12.51 4.79
C ARG A 6 11.90 -12.15 4.37
N GLY A 7 11.55 -10.87 4.32
CA GLY A 7 10.24 -10.38 3.87
C GLY A 7 10.27 -8.90 3.54
N VAL A 8 9.35 -8.47 2.67
CA VAL A 8 9.17 -7.07 2.24
C VAL A 8 7.68 -6.79 2.08
N ILE A 9 7.26 -5.62 2.54
CA ILE A 9 5.95 -5.03 2.28
C ILE A 9 6.17 -3.65 1.67
N VAL A 10 5.41 -3.34 0.63
CA VAL A 10 5.34 -2.01 0.02
C VAL A 10 3.89 -1.59 0.06
N VAL A 11 3.63 -0.39 0.56
CA VAL A 11 2.30 0.24 0.58
C VAL A 11 2.42 1.58 -0.13
N ILE A 12 1.51 1.85 -1.05
CA ILE A 12 1.44 3.12 -1.78
C ILE A 12 0.03 3.66 -1.60
N GLU A 13 -0.07 4.90 -1.15
CA GLU A 13 -1.30 5.67 -1.15
C GLU A 13 -1.13 6.88 -2.05
N ALA A 14 -2.04 7.04 -3.01
CA ALA A 14 -1.97 8.13 -3.98
C ALA A 14 -3.37 8.56 -4.43
N GLU A 15 -3.50 9.85 -4.75
CA GLU A 15 -4.64 10.38 -5.49
C GLU A 15 -4.35 10.34 -7.00
N HIS A 16 -5.32 9.83 -7.76
CA HIS A 16 -5.22 9.77 -9.20
C HIS A 16 -5.76 11.05 -9.82
N LEU A 17 -4.87 11.95 -10.24
CA LEU A 17 -5.24 13.24 -10.85
C LEU A 17 -6.18 13.11 -12.07
N CYS A 18 -6.11 11.99 -12.79
CA CYS A 18 -7.05 11.71 -13.88
C CYS A 18 -8.49 11.51 -13.39
N MET A 19 -8.72 11.07 -12.15
CA MET A 19 -10.03 10.94 -11.52
C MET A 19 -10.47 12.25 -10.85
N THR A 20 -9.53 13.07 -10.41
CA THR A 20 -9.77 14.37 -9.77
C THR A 20 -10.16 15.44 -10.78
N MET A 21 -9.36 15.58 -11.85
CA MET A 21 -9.50 16.67 -12.82
C MET A 21 -10.26 16.27 -14.09
N ARG A 22 -10.29 14.98 -14.41
CA ARG A 22 -10.88 14.43 -15.64
C ARG A 22 -11.85 13.29 -15.28
N GLY A 23 -12.58 12.78 -16.26
CA GLY A 23 -13.49 11.65 -16.07
C GLY A 23 -14.57 11.91 -15.01
N THR A 24 -14.62 11.04 -13.99
CA THR A 24 -15.64 11.04 -12.92
C THR A 24 -15.53 12.17 -11.91
N ARG A 25 -14.48 13.01 -11.97
CA ARG A 25 -14.28 14.25 -11.18
C ARG A 25 -14.58 14.08 -9.69
N LYS A 26 -13.83 13.18 -9.04
CA LYS A 26 -14.00 12.83 -7.63
C LYS A 26 -12.76 13.28 -6.82
N PRO A 27 -12.66 14.57 -6.45
CA PRO A 27 -11.55 15.08 -5.66
C PRO A 27 -11.49 14.41 -4.28
N GLY A 28 -10.27 14.15 -3.81
CA GLY A 28 -10.03 13.45 -2.54
C GLY A 28 -10.20 11.93 -2.62
N SER A 29 -10.41 11.37 -3.81
CA SER A 29 -10.41 9.92 -4.01
C SER A 29 -8.98 9.38 -3.95
N THR A 30 -8.60 8.78 -2.84
CA THR A 30 -7.31 8.10 -2.68
C THR A 30 -7.43 6.61 -2.97
N THR A 31 -6.37 6.04 -3.55
CA THR A 31 -6.24 4.60 -3.79
C THR A 31 -5.02 4.09 -3.04
N THR A 32 -5.21 3.06 -2.22
CA THR A 32 -4.13 2.36 -1.53
C THR A 32 -3.86 1.03 -2.22
N THR A 33 -2.61 0.77 -2.59
CA THR A 33 -2.15 -0.52 -3.13
C THR A 33 -1.01 -1.09 -2.30
N SER A 34 -0.85 -2.41 -2.33
CA SER A 34 0.24 -3.05 -1.61
C SER A 34 0.83 -4.24 -2.35
N ALA A 35 2.11 -4.52 -2.10
CA ALA A 35 2.83 -5.68 -2.61
C ALA A 35 3.63 -6.34 -1.49
N VAL A 36 3.47 -7.67 -1.34
CA VAL A 36 4.01 -8.41 -0.19
C VAL A 36 4.81 -9.63 -0.64
N ARG A 37 6.03 -9.78 -0.10
CA ARG A 37 6.93 -10.91 -0.38
C ARG A 37 7.56 -11.46 0.90
N GLY A 38 7.92 -12.74 0.86
CA GLY A 38 8.58 -13.44 1.97
C GLY A 38 7.69 -13.54 3.21
N GLN A 39 8.30 -13.45 4.39
CA GLN A 39 7.64 -13.68 5.69
C GLN A 39 6.43 -12.80 5.95
N LEU A 40 6.37 -11.58 5.40
CA LEU A 40 5.23 -10.68 5.57
C LEU A 40 3.96 -11.13 4.82
N ARG A 41 4.01 -12.24 4.05
CA ARG A 41 2.80 -12.87 3.50
C ARG A 41 1.94 -13.53 4.57
N ASP A 42 2.52 -13.85 5.72
CA ASP A 42 1.75 -14.29 6.87
C ASP A 42 0.71 -13.24 7.27
N SER A 43 -0.49 -13.70 7.60
CA SER A 43 -1.64 -12.81 7.83
C SER A 43 -1.49 -11.95 9.09
N ALA A 44 -0.96 -12.52 10.18
CA ALA A 44 -0.79 -11.81 11.44
C ALA A 44 0.30 -10.73 11.30
N THR A 45 1.46 -11.13 10.76
CA THR A 45 2.58 -10.21 10.55
C THR A 45 2.22 -9.09 9.55
N ARG A 46 1.43 -9.41 8.51
CA ARG A 46 0.90 -8.40 7.58
C ARG A 46 -0.03 -7.42 8.28
N ALA A 47 -0.93 -7.91 9.13
CA ALA A 47 -1.89 -7.08 9.84
C ALA A 47 -1.18 -6.10 10.78
N GLU A 48 -0.19 -6.57 11.55
CA GLU A 48 0.64 -5.71 12.41
C GLU A 48 1.36 -4.64 11.59
N ALA A 49 2.00 -5.02 10.48
CA ALA A 49 2.69 -4.07 9.61
C ALA A 49 1.72 -3.01 9.02
N MET A 50 0.54 -3.42 8.57
CA MET A 50 -0.45 -2.50 8.02
C MET A 50 -1.02 -1.56 9.08
N ALA A 51 -1.23 -2.01 10.32
CA ALA A 51 -1.64 -1.17 11.43
C ALA A 51 -0.59 -0.09 11.73
N LEU A 52 0.68 -0.48 11.79
CA LEU A 52 1.80 0.45 12.01
C LEU A 52 1.99 1.46 10.87
N ILE A 53 1.83 1.03 9.61
CA ILE A 53 1.99 1.90 8.43
C ILE A 53 0.84 2.90 8.32
N LEU A 54 -0.39 2.48 8.58
CA LEU A 54 -1.59 3.29 8.37
C LEU A 54 -2.03 4.05 9.62
N GLY A 55 -1.32 3.90 10.75
CA GLY A 55 -1.55 4.67 11.98
C GLY A 55 -2.93 4.48 12.59
N ARG A 56 -3.51 3.27 12.49
CA ARG A 56 -4.86 2.93 12.98
C ARG A 56 -4.89 1.58 13.66
#